data_AF-Q4D8M3-F1
#
_entry.id   AF-Q4D8M3-F1
#
_cell.length_a   1.000
_cell.length_b   1.000
_cell.length_c   1.000
_cell.angle_alpha   90.00
_cell.angle_beta   90.00
_cell.angle_gamma   90.00
#
_symmetry.space_group_name_H-M   'P 1'
#
loop_
_entity.id
_entity.type
_entity.pdbx_description
1 polymer ?
#
loop_
_entity_poly.entity_id
_entity_poly.type
_entity_poly.pdbx_seq_one_letter_code
_entity_poly.pdbx_strand_id
1 'polypeptide(L)'
;MAALRSILSRREVNQFCSIGSELLSGPLSLSLEKWEAALEALEKAKNDSSILPAVASLSIDSASTSVRHYHNVYSKCVRLMVIPLRRWQQWREGLCFFMGESSREEAAPLATLCRQCLVSQQECFAVAFWGCWSSVVIRLELHMTSLAAAAASEVGVEKSGENGDGDVSFEEGEEKDEEEEGVNTEDVDLSILRLRRRCYSELYQFQRLAHDAAHLFGSYAMVGRAERQWLTDTFLLGRDEKAAEALVRRSFKRDFGVPSADLDSGVLLDEYHSFEVNEGKEKAMAKRAQDTLKGAWCLKARDLFEHEMRAQNERPSKECGS
;
A
#
# COMPACT_ATOMS: atom_id res chain seq x y z
N MET A 1 -16.92 1.33 -39.11
CA MET A 1 -16.33 0.04 -38.66
C MET A 1 -16.28 -0.10 -37.13
N ALA A 2 -15.76 0.88 -36.37
CA ALA A 2 -15.71 0.81 -34.90
C ALA A 2 -17.08 0.55 -34.23
N ALA A 3 -18.15 1.19 -34.71
CA ALA A 3 -19.51 0.95 -34.18
C ALA A 3 -19.99 -0.50 -34.37
N LEU A 4 -19.70 -1.13 -35.52
CA LEU A 4 -20.05 -2.54 -35.77
C LEU A 4 -19.24 -3.49 -34.90
N ARG A 5 -17.93 -3.22 -34.71
CA ARG A 5 -17.09 -3.98 -33.78
C ARG A 5 -17.62 -3.87 -32.34
N SER A 6 -18.04 -2.68 -31.92
CA SER A 6 -18.66 -2.47 -30.60
C SER A 6 -19.99 -3.22 -30.43
N ILE A 7 -20.81 -3.32 -31.48
CA ILE A 7 -22.06 -4.08 -31.44
C ILE A 7 -21.78 -5.60 -31.36
N LEU A 8 -20.82 -6.10 -32.15
CA LEU A 8 -20.43 -7.50 -32.12
C LEU A 8 -19.77 -7.89 -30.79
N SER A 9 -18.87 -7.06 -30.27
CA SER A 9 -18.21 -7.30 -28.99
C SER A 9 -19.21 -7.34 -27.84
N ARG A 10 -20.19 -6.42 -27.83
CA ARG A 10 -21.30 -6.48 -26.86
C ARG A 10 -22.06 -7.79 -26.98
N ARG A 11 -22.41 -8.24 -28.20
CA ARG A 11 -23.14 -9.50 -28.38
C ARG A 11 -22.42 -10.71 -27.80
N GLU A 12 -21.09 -10.77 -27.89
CA GLU A 12 -20.28 -11.87 -27.36
C GLU A 12 -20.35 -11.99 -25.83
N VAL A 13 -20.45 -10.86 -25.12
CA VAL A 13 -20.40 -10.84 -23.64
C VAL A 13 -21.69 -10.34 -22.99
N ASN A 14 -22.75 -10.15 -23.77
CA ASN A 14 -24.04 -9.63 -23.29
C ASN A 14 -24.66 -10.51 -22.21
N GLN A 15 -24.54 -11.84 -22.33
CA GLN A 15 -25.08 -12.75 -21.32
C GLN A 15 -24.38 -12.52 -19.97
N PHE A 16 -23.05 -12.49 -19.98
CA PHE A 16 -22.26 -12.15 -18.80
C PHE A 16 -22.58 -10.74 -18.25
N CYS A 17 -22.63 -9.73 -19.11
CA CYS A 17 -22.90 -8.34 -18.73
C CYS A 17 -24.35 -8.09 -18.30
N SER A 18 -25.28 -9.01 -18.54
CA SER A 18 -26.66 -8.88 -18.06
C SER A 18 -26.76 -9.15 -16.56
N ILE A 19 -25.86 -9.96 -16.00
CA ILE A 19 -25.83 -10.34 -14.58
C ILE A 19 -25.52 -9.12 -13.72
N GLY A 20 -26.45 -8.72 -12.86
CA GLY A 20 -26.29 -7.54 -11.99
C GLY A 20 -26.42 -6.19 -12.71
N SER A 21 -26.73 -6.16 -14.01
CA SER A 21 -26.92 -4.91 -14.77
C SER A 21 -28.03 -4.02 -14.19
N GLU A 22 -29.10 -4.63 -13.69
CA GLU A 22 -30.18 -3.94 -12.98
C GLU A 22 -29.71 -3.29 -11.67
N LEU A 23 -28.73 -3.88 -10.97
CA LEU A 23 -28.16 -3.32 -9.75
C LEU A 23 -27.22 -2.14 -10.06
N LEU A 24 -26.59 -2.13 -11.24
CA LEU A 24 -25.75 -1.04 -11.70
C LEU A 24 -26.56 0.18 -12.18
N SER A 25 -27.58 -0.06 -13.02
CA SER A 25 -28.34 0.98 -13.72
C SER A 25 -29.67 1.36 -13.05
N GLY A 26 -30.23 0.46 -12.25
CA GLY A 26 -31.49 0.66 -11.54
C GLY A 26 -31.35 1.52 -10.28
N PRO A 27 -32.46 1.69 -9.54
CA PRO A 27 -32.45 2.40 -8.27
C PRO A 27 -31.50 1.74 -7.27
N LEU A 28 -30.99 2.52 -6.32
CA LEU A 28 -30.12 2.01 -5.26
C LEU A 28 -30.81 0.87 -4.51
N SER A 29 -30.18 -0.30 -4.51
CA SER A 29 -30.63 -1.48 -3.77
C SER A 29 -29.70 -1.71 -2.58
N LEU A 30 -30.27 -1.77 -1.38
CA LEU A 30 -29.58 -2.14 -0.14
C LEU A 30 -29.92 -3.58 0.30
N SER A 31 -30.56 -4.37 -0.59
CA SER A 31 -30.91 -5.76 -0.31
C SER A 31 -29.67 -6.65 -0.42
N LEU A 32 -29.23 -7.20 0.71
CA LEU A 32 -28.10 -8.14 0.77
C LEU A 32 -28.33 -9.35 -0.14
N GLU A 33 -29.54 -9.93 -0.09
CA GLU A 33 -29.91 -11.11 -0.88
C GLU A 33 -29.75 -10.87 -2.39
N LYS A 34 -30.19 -9.70 -2.88
CA LYS A 34 -30.05 -9.35 -4.31
C LYS A 34 -28.59 -9.20 -4.72
N TRP A 35 -27.78 -8.54 -3.90
CA TRP A 35 -26.36 -8.39 -4.18
C TRP A 35 -25.63 -9.72 -4.12
N GLU A 36 -25.87 -10.52 -3.09
CA GLU A 36 -25.22 -11.82 -2.92
C GLU A 36 -25.57 -12.78 -4.06
N ALA A 37 -26.85 -12.84 -4.47
CA ALA A 37 -27.27 -13.63 -5.63
C ALA A 37 -26.60 -13.15 -6.92
N ALA A 38 -26.47 -11.84 -7.13
CA ALA A 38 -25.80 -11.28 -8.30
C ALA A 38 -24.29 -11.58 -8.30
N LEU A 39 -23.61 -11.43 -7.16
CA LEU A 39 -22.19 -11.76 -7.02
C LEU A 39 -21.94 -13.25 -7.21
N GLU A 40 -22.78 -14.13 -6.66
CA GLU A 40 -22.67 -15.57 -6.88
C GLU A 40 -22.90 -15.95 -8.34
N ALA A 41 -23.92 -15.38 -8.99
CA ALA A 41 -24.16 -15.59 -10.40
C ALA A 41 -22.99 -15.10 -11.27
N LEU A 42 -22.40 -13.96 -10.93
CA LEU A 42 -21.25 -13.38 -11.63
C LEU A 42 -20.01 -14.28 -11.52
N GLU A 43 -19.73 -14.81 -10.32
CA GLU A 43 -18.61 -15.75 -10.10
C GLU A 43 -18.81 -17.08 -10.82
N LYS A 44 -20.04 -17.61 -10.86
CA LYS A 44 -20.36 -18.82 -11.64
C LYS A 44 -20.21 -18.57 -13.14
N ALA A 45 -20.78 -17.47 -13.64
CA ALA A 45 -20.75 -17.12 -15.05
C ALA A 45 -19.35 -16.84 -15.59
N LYS A 46 -18.44 -16.32 -14.76
CA LYS A 46 -17.03 -16.12 -15.11
C LYS A 46 -16.33 -17.43 -15.52
N ASN A 47 -16.74 -18.55 -14.91
CA ASN A 47 -16.18 -19.88 -15.14
C ASN A 47 -17.02 -20.74 -16.10
N ASP A 48 -18.16 -20.24 -16.56
CA ASP A 48 -19.06 -20.95 -17.47
C ASP A 48 -18.82 -20.46 -18.90
N SER A 49 -18.15 -21.30 -19.71
CA SER A 49 -17.80 -21.00 -21.09
C SER A 49 -19.02 -20.81 -22.01
N SER A 50 -20.21 -21.24 -21.59
CA SER A 50 -21.45 -20.99 -22.32
C SER A 50 -21.97 -19.56 -22.13
N ILE A 51 -21.65 -18.92 -20.99
CA ILE A 51 -22.07 -17.55 -20.65
C ILE A 51 -20.96 -16.54 -21.01
N LEU A 52 -19.72 -16.87 -20.69
CA LEU A 52 -18.54 -16.07 -20.98
C LEU A 52 -17.50 -16.93 -21.70
N PRO A 53 -17.30 -16.73 -23.02
CA PRO A 53 -16.22 -17.38 -23.73
C PRO A 53 -14.86 -17.13 -23.06
N ALA A 54 -13.93 -18.06 -23.23
CA ALA A 54 -12.59 -17.93 -22.67
C ALA A 54 -11.97 -16.58 -23.06
N VAL A 55 -11.30 -15.92 -22.11
CA VAL A 55 -10.75 -14.56 -22.31
C VAL A 55 -9.84 -14.50 -23.54
N ALA A 56 -9.08 -15.57 -23.80
CA ALA A 56 -8.20 -15.69 -24.96
C ALA A 56 -8.93 -15.78 -26.32
N SER A 57 -10.21 -16.16 -26.35
CA SER A 57 -11.03 -16.17 -27.58
C SER A 57 -11.85 -14.90 -27.77
N LEU A 58 -11.89 -14.01 -26.77
CA LEU A 58 -12.59 -12.74 -26.85
C LEU A 58 -11.73 -11.67 -27.55
N SER A 59 -12.40 -10.77 -28.27
CA SER A 59 -11.74 -9.52 -28.67
C SER A 59 -11.35 -8.69 -27.43
N ILE A 60 -10.30 -7.87 -27.54
CA ILE A 60 -9.85 -6.99 -26.45
C ILE A 60 -10.99 -6.08 -25.96
N ASP A 61 -11.84 -5.59 -26.86
CA ASP A 61 -13.00 -4.75 -26.52
C ASP A 61 -14.05 -5.52 -25.71
N SER A 62 -14.35 -6.77 -26.12
CA SER A 62 -15.29 -7.67 -25.42
C SER A 62 -14.78 -8.00 -24.02
N ALA A 63 -13.51 -8.43 -23.91
CA ALA A 63 -12.87 -8.73 -22.64
C ALA A 63 -12.83 -7.50 -21.73
N SER A 64 -12.46 -6.33 -22.26
CA SER A 64 -12.44 -5.08 -21.50
C SER A 64 -13.84 -4.67 -21.01
N THR A 65 -14.89 -4.97 -21.78
CA THR A 65 -16.28 -4.73 -21.37
C THR A 65 -16.66 -5.64 -20.20
N SER A 66 -16.32 -6.93 -20.28
CA SER A 66 -16.54 -7.89 -19.18
C SER A 66 -15.80 -7.49 -17.91
N VAL A 67 -14.53 -7.08 -18.01
CA VAL A 67 -13.73 -6.62 -16.85
C VAL A 67 -14.38 -5.43 -16.17
N ARG A 68 -14.76 -4.40 -16.94
CA ARG A 68 -15.39 -3.20 -16.38
C ARG A 68 -16.71 -3.56 -15.72
N HIS A 69 -17.53 -4.40 -16.35
CA HIS A 69 -18.79 -4.85 -15.77
C HIS A 69 -18.56 -5.58 -14.44
N TYR A 70 -17.66 -6.57 -14.45
CA TYR A 70 -17.29 -7.34 -13.26
C TYR A 70 -16.81 -6.44 -12.11
N HIS A 71 -15.85 -5.56 -12.41
CA HIS A 71 -15.34 -4.59 -11.44
C HIS A 71 -16.43 -3.65 -10.92
N ASN A 72 -17.30 -3.14 -11.78
CA ASN A 72 -18.35 -2.20 -11.40
C ASN A 72 -19.39 -2.82 -10.47
N VAL A 73 -19.78 -4.08 -10.68
CA VAL A 73 -20.73 -4.78 -9.80
C VAL A 73 -20.16 -4.86 -8.38
N TYR A 74 -18.91 -5.34 -8.24
CA TYR A 74 -18.25 -5.40 -6.94
C TYR A 74 -18.02 -4.01 -6.33
N SER A 75 -17.48 -3.06 -7.11
CA SER A 75 -17.20 -1.70 -6.67
C SER A 75 -18.46 -0.97 -6.17
N LYS A 76 -19.59 -1.16 -6.84
CA LYS A 76 -20.88 -0.60 -6.39
C LYS A 76 -21.38 -1.31 -5.13
N CYS A 77 -21.24 -2.64 -5.05
CA CYS A 77 -21.63 -3.42 -3.87
C CYS A 77 -20.89 -2.96 -2.60
N VAL A 78 -19.56 -2.87 -2.64
CA VAL A 78 -18.74 -2.49 -1.46
C VAL A 78 -18.98 -1.06 -0.98
N ARG A 79 -19.43 -0.17 -1.87
CA ARG A 79 -19.80 1.21 -1.51
C ARG A 79 -21.12 1.29 -0.77
N LEU A 80 -21.98 0.26 -0.90
CA LEU A 80 -23.32 0.23 -0.31
C LEU A 80 -23.40 -0.69 0.89
N MET A 81 -22.57 -1.73 0.95
CA MET A 81 -22.69 -2.81 1.92
C MET A 81 -21.33 -3.34 2.36
N VAL A 82 -21.28 -3.84 3.60
CA VAL A 82 -20.14 -4.62 4.10
C VAL A 82 -20.24 -6.04 3.53
N ILE A 83 -19.20 -6.48 2.83
CA ILE A 83 -19.11 -7.83 2.27
C ILE A 83 -18.01 -8.63 3.01
N PRO A 84 -18.15 -9.97 3.13
CA PRO A 84 -17.16 -10.79 3.81
C PRO A 84 -15.84 -10.86 3.03
N LEU A 85 -14.74 -11.15 3.73
CA LEU A 85 -13.39 -11.21 3.15
C LEU A 85 -13.30 -12.12 1.90
N ARG A 86 -14.04 -13.24 1.91
CA ARG A 86 -14.15 -14.15 0.75
C ARG A 86 -14.58 -13.42 -0.53
N ARG A 87 -15.53 -12.48 -0.44
CA ARG A 87 -16.00 -11.72 -1.62
C ARG A 87 -14.95 -10.74 -2.13
N TRP A 88 -14.13 -10.17 -1.25
CA TRP A 88 -12.96 -9.36 -1.63
C TRP A 88 -11.90 -10.19 -2.36
N GLN A 89 -11.63 -11.41 -1.87
CA GLN A 89 -10.71 -12.34 -2.53
C GLN A 89 -11.20 -12.73 -3.91
N GLN A 90 -12.48 -13.10 -4.04
CA GLN A 90 -13.09 -13.40 -5.33
C GLN A 90 -12.99 -12.23 -6.31
N TRP A 91 -13.26 -11.00 -5.87
CA TRP A 91 -13.11 -9.80 -6.71
C TRP A 91 -11.69 -9.67 -7.26
N ARG A 92 -10.68 -9.79 -6.39
CA ARG A 92 -9.26 -9.73 -6.78
C ARG A 92 -8.92 -10.87 -7.75
N GLU A 93 -9.30 -12.10 -7.43
CA GLU A 93 -9.06 -13.29 -8.26
C GLU A 93 -9.74 -13.18 -9.62
N GLY A 94 -10.95 -12.61 -9.70
CA GLY A 94 -11.63 -12.35 -10.96
C GLY A 94 -10.90 -11.34 -11.82
N LEU A 95 -10.37 -10.26 -11.25
CA LEU A 95 -9.55 -9.31 -12.00
C LEU A 95 -8.25 -9.94 -12.52
N CYS A 96 -7.62 -10.81 -11.72
CA CYS A 96 -6.47 -11.61 -12.16
C CYS A 96 -6.85 -12.62 -13.27
N PHE A 97 -8.00 -13.29 -13.16
CA PHE A 97 -8.52 -14.20 -14.18
C PHE A 97 -8.65 -13.50 -15.54
N PHE A 98 -9.20 -12.28 -15.57
CA PHE A 98 -9.32 -11.51 -16.81
C PHE A 98 -7.99 -11.00 -17.36
N MET A 99 -7.01 -10.76 -16.49
CA MET A 99 -5.65 -10.41 -16.94
C MET A 99 -5.00 -11.59 -17.67
N GLY A 100 -5.30 -12.84 -17.26
CA GLY A 100 -4.82 -14.07 -17.89
C GLY A 100 -3.30 -14.21 -17.92
N GLU A 101 -2.81 -15.21 -18.66
CA GLU A 101 -1.39 -15.34 -19.03
C GLU A 101 -1.08 -14.43 -20.23
N SER A 102 -1.23 -13.13 -20.05
CA SER A 102 -1.01 -12.14 -21.10
C SER A 102 0.48 -11.96 -21.41
N SER A 103 1.08 -12.94 -22.09
CA SER A 103 2.43 -12.83 -22.68
C SER A 103 2.41 -12.15 -24.06
N ARG A 104 1.23 -11.92 -24.64
CA ARG A 104 1.08 -11.29 -25.96
C ARG A 104 1.00 -9.77 -25.81
N GLU A 105 1.80 -9.04 -26.60
CA GLU A 105 1.78 -7.57 -26.66
C GLU A 105 0.38 -7.01 -26.94
N GLU A 106 -0.42 -7.71 -27.76
CA GLU A 106 -1.81 -7.33 -28.06
C GLU A 106 -2.71 -7.27 -26.82
N ALA A 107 -2.39 -8.02 -25.76
CA ALA A 107 -3.17 -8.03 -24.51
C ALA A 107 -2.76 -6.89 -23.55
N ALA A 108 -1.75 -6.07 -23.88
CA ALA A 108 -1.27 -5.00 -23.02
C ALA A 108 -2.37 -3.99 -22.60
N PRO A 109 -3.32 -3.56 -23.47
CA PRO A 109 -4.41 -2.68 -23.05
C PRO A 109 -5.34 -3.32 -22.02
N LEU A 110 -5.68 -4.61 -22.18
CA LEU A 110 -6.51 -5.34 -21.24
C LEU A 110 -5.79 -5.52 -19.90
N ALA A 111 -4.51 -5.91 -19.92
CA ALA A 111 -3.70 -6.03 -18.72
C ALA A 111 -3.60 -4.69 -17.97
N THR A 112 -3.46 -3.57 -18.69
CA THR A 112 -3.45 -2.22 -18.10
C THR A 112 -4.78 -1.90 -17.42
N LEU A 113 -5.91 -2.20 -18.06
CA LEU A 113 -7.23 -2.03 -17.47
C LEU A 113 -7.41 -2.89 -16.21
N CYS A 114 -7.04 -4.17 -16.24
CA CYS A 114 -7.12 -5.04 -15.08
C CYS A 114 -6.27 -4.52 -13.91
N ARG A 115 -5.05 -4.03 -14.19
CA ARG A 115 -4.19 -3.40 -13.17
C ARG A 115 -4.83 -2.15 -12.56
N GLN A 116 -5.42 -1.27 -13.38
CA GLN A 116 -6.16 -0.11 -12.87
C GLN A 116 -7.34 -0.52 -11.97
N CYS A 117 -8.09 -1.53 -12.38
CA CYS A 117 -9.19 -2.07 -11.58
C CYS A 117 -8.69 -2.74 -10.28
N LEU A 118 -7.53 -3.40 -10.29
CA LEU A 118 -6.89 -3.99 -9.12
C LEU A 118 -6.44 -2.91 -8.13
N VAL A 119 -5.81 -1.84 -8.61
CA VAL A 119 -5.43 -0.69 -7.76
C VAL A 119 -6.68 -0.08 -7.12
N SER A 120 -7.74 0.16 -7.89
CA SER A 120 -9.00 0.68 -7.33
C SER A 120 -9.64 -0.28 -6.33
N GLN A 121 -9.57 -1.59 -6.56
CA GLN A 121 -10.02 -2.60 -5.62
C GLN A 121 -9.20 -2.58 -4.32
N GLN A 122 -7.89 -2.44 -4.42
CA GLN A 122 -6.95 -2.34 -3.30
C GLN A 122 -7.21 -1.08 -2.47
N GLU A 123 -7.44 0.08 -3.10
CA GLU A 123 -7.83 1.31 -2.41
C GLU A 123 -9.14 1.13 -1.63
N CYS A 124 -10.15 0.52 -2.25
CA CYS A 124 -11.41 0.22 -1.56
C CYS A 124 -11.20 -0.73 -0.37
N PHE A 125 -10.34 -1.74 -0.52
CA PHE A 125 -10.01 -2.67 0.55
C PHE A 125 -9.29 -1.96 1.70
N ALA A 126 -8.31 -1.11 1.39
CA ALA A 126 -7.54 -0.38 2.39
C ALA A 126 -8.43 0.53 3.25
N VAL A 127 -9.47 1.12 2.66
CA VAL A 127 -10.49 1.89 3.38
C VAL A 127 -11.39 0.99 4.22
N ALA A 128 -11.92 -0.09 3.65
CA ALA A 128 -12.85 -0.98 4.34
C ALA A 128 -12.21 -1.72 5.53
N PHE A 129 -10.93 -2.05 5.44
CA PHE A 129 -10.16 -2.74 6.47
C PHE A 129 -9.09 -1.83 7.09
N TRP A 130 -9.37 -0.54 7.22
CA TRP A 130 -8.45 0.39 7.86
C TRP A 130 -8.07 -0.08 9.27
N GLY A 131 -6.80 0.11 9.62
CA GLY A 131 -6.22 -0.35 10.90
C GLY A 131 -5.82 -1.82 10.93
N CYS A 132 -6.03 -2.59 9.85
CA CYS A 132 -5.46 -3.94 9.74
C CYS A 132 -4.10 -3.93 9.03
N TRP A 133 -3.30 -4.97 9.27
CA TRP A 133 -2.02 -5.20 8.58
C TRP A 133 -2.14 -5.07 7.06
N SER A 134 -3.06 -5.80 6.44
CA SER A 134 -3.21 -5.83 4.99
C SER A 134 -3.51 -4.44 4.39
N SER A 135 -4.24 -3.57 5.11
CA SER A 135 -4.48 -2.19 4.69
C SER A 135 -3.21 -1.35 4.72
N VAL A 136 -2.39 -1.49 5.78
CA VAL A 136 -1.10 -0.81 5.88
C VAL A 136 -0.16 -1.24 4.76
N VAL A 137 -0.04 -2.55 4.49
CA VAL A 137 0.80 -3.08 3.39
C VAL A 137 0.39 -2.48 2.06
N ILE A 138 -0.90 -2.54 1.72
CA ILE A 138 -1.40 -2.02 0.45
C ILE A 138 -1.09 -0.52 0.32
N ARG A 139 -1.34 0.27 1.37
CA ARG A 139 -1.08 1.72 1.31
C ARG A 139 0.42 2.03 1.22
N LEU A 140 1.27 1.23 1.87
CA LEU A 140 2.71 1.35 1.75
C LEU A 140 3.19 0.99 0.34
N GLU A 141 2.72 -0.12 -0.24
CA GLU A 141 3.03 -0.53 -1.61
C GLU A 141 2.61 0.52 -2.65
N LEU A 142 1.40 1.08 -2.51
CA LEU A 142 0.91 2.15 -3.37
C LEU A 142 1.76 3.42 -3.22
N HIS A 143 2.15 3.76 -2.00
CA HIS A 143 3.03 4.89 -1.75
C HIS A 143 4.40 4.68 -2.41
N MET A 144 5.05 3.53 -2.18
CA MET A 144 6.35 3.18 -2.78
C MET A 144 6.30 3.17 -4.30
N THR A 145 5.22 2.66 -4.89
CA THR A 145 5.01 2.67 -6.35
C THR A 145 4.90 4.10 -6.88
N SER A 146 4.19 4.97 -6.17
CA SER A 146 4.09 6.40 -6.51
C SER A 146 5.45 7.10 -6.44
N LEU A 147 6.27 6.80 -5.43
CA LEU A 147 7.62 7.34 -5.29
C LEU A 147 8.52 6.91 -6.46
N ALA A 148 8.49 5.63 -6.80
CA ALA A 148 9.25 5.11 -7.93
C ALA A 148 8.83 5.74 -9.27
N ALA A 149 7.53 5.97 -9.47
CA ALA A 149 7.02 6.64 -10.66
C ALA A 149 7.44 8.13 -10.72
N ALA A 150 7.43 8.82 -9.59
CA ALA A 150 7.90 10.21 -9.51
C ALA A 150 9.40 10.32 -9.82
N ALA A 151 10.23 9.45 -9.25
CA ALA A 151 11.66 9.40 -9.53
C ALA A 151 11.96 9.12 -11.01
N ALA A 152 11.23 8.20 -11.64
CA ALA A 152 11.35 7.92 -13.07
C ALA A 152 10.95 9.13 -13.94
N SER A 153 10.01 9.97 -13.47
CA SER A 153 9.59 11.19 -14.16
C SER A 153 10.61 12.31 -14.02
N GLU A 154 11.24 12.50 -12.85
CA GLU A 154 12.27 13.53 -12.65
C GLU A 154 13.49 13.28 -13.54
N VAL A 155 13.92 12.02 -13.72
CA VAL A 155 14.99 11.66 -14.68
C VAL A 155 14.63 12.05 -16.13
N GLY A 156 13.34 12.12 -16.46
CA GLY A 156 12.85 12.64 -17.74
C GLY A 156 12.84 14.16 -17.86
N VAL A 157 12.65 14.87 -16.73
CA VAL A 157 12.46 16.33 -16.67
C VAL A 157 13.74 17.10 -16.33
N GLU A 158 14.79 16.46 -15.79
CA GLU A 158 16.11 17.12 -15.61
C GLU A 158 16.75 17.59 -16.93
N LYS A 159 16.15 17.30 -18.09
CA LYS A 159 16.45 17.98 -19.36
C LYS A 159 15.81 19.37 -19.52
N SER A 160 15.00 19.84 -18.58
CA SER A 160 14.24 21.08 -18.71
C SER A 160 13.72 21.60 -17.36
N GLY A 161 14.43 22.54 -16.73
CA GLY A 161 13.80 23.45 -15.78
C GLY A 161 14.65 23.85 -14.57
N GLU A 162 15.19 25.07 -14.63
CA GLU A 162 15.76 25.82 -13.51
C GLU A 162 14.69 26.35 -12.53
N ASN A 163 15.07 26.40 -11.26
CA ASN A 163 14.73 27.38 -10.21
C ASN A 163 13.25 27.74 -9.94
N GLY A 164 12.75 27.27 -8.80
CA GLY A 164 11.59 27.82 -8.09
C GLY A 164 11.83 27.84 -6.59
N ASP A 165 12.51 28.89 -6.10
CA ASP A 165 12.83 29.12 -4.70
C ASP A 165 11.59 29.72 -3.98
N GLY A 166 10.81 28.87 -3.31
CA GLY A 166 9.62 29.27 -2.58
C GLY A 166 9.94 29.42 -1.09
N ASP A 167 10.16 30.66 -0.66
CA ASP A 167 10.41 31.04 0.74
C ASP A 167 9.09 31.17 1.51
N VAL A 168 8.89 30.36 2.54
CA VAL A 168 7.77 30.42 3.48
C VAL A 168 8.32 30.11 4.87
N SER A 169 8.22 31.05 5.79
CA SER A 169 8.60 30.92 7.20
C SER A 169 7.66 29.94 7.92
N PHE A 170 8.20 28.90 8.55
CA PHE A 170 7.41 28.02 9.43
C PHE A 170 8.10 27.90 10.80
N GLU A 171 7.28 27.99 11.85
CA GLU A 171 7.70 28.08 13.25
C GLU A 171 8.36 26.79 13.75
N GLU A 172 9.45 26.97 14.49
CA GLU A 172 10.32 25.95 15.07
C GLU A 172 9.57 25.13 16.13
N GLY A 173 9.48 23.81 15.90
CA GLY A 173 9.36 22.87 17.00
C GLY A 173 10.76 22.60 17.54
N GLU A 174 11.07 23.13 18.71
CA GLU A 174 12.31 22.88 19.47
C GLU A 174 12.46 21.38 19.81
N GLU A 175 12.89 20.55 18.85
CA GLU A 175 13.43 19.23 19.16
C GLU A 175 14.93 19.40 19.40
N LYS A 176 15.32 19.47 20.68
CA LYS A 176 16.73 19.43 21.13
C LYS A 176 17.40 18.16 20.62
N ASP A 177 18.04 18.27 19.46
CA ASP A 177 19.07 17.33 19.03
C ASP A 177 20.31 17.66 19.88
N GLU A 178 20.79 16.68 20.65
CA GLU A 178 21.97 16.83 21.50
C GLU A 178 23.17 17.28 20.64
N GLU A 179 23.66 18.46 20.98
CA GLU A 179 24.50 19.35 20.19
C GLU A 179 25.92 18.76 19.95
N GLU A 180 26.35 18.71 18.68
CA GLU A 180 27.77 18.64 18.33
C GLU A 180 28.26 20.00 17.86
N GLU A 181 29.40 20.40 18.42
CA GLU A 181 30.06 21.69 18.28
C GLU A 181 30.58 21.95 16.85
N GLY A 182 30.28 23.15 16.32
CA GLY A 182 31.33 24.01 15.77
C GLY A 182 31.58 24.01 14.25
N VAL A 183 30.91 23.20 13.42
CA VAL A 183 31.11 23.25 11.95
C VAL A 183 29.78 23.17 11.19
N ASN A 184 29.27 24.33 10.76
CA ASN A 184 28.16 24.46 9.80
C ASN A 184 26.82 23.81 10.19
N THR A 185 26.43 23.83 11.47
CA THR A 185 25.09 23.39 11.92
C THR A 185 23.98 24.11 11.16
N GLU A 186 24.11 25.43 10.97
CA GLU A 186 23.12 26.24 10.23
C GLU A 186 22.89 25.74 8.79
N ASP A 187 23.94 25.32 8.09
CA ASP A 187 23.83 24.82 6.70
C ASP A 187 23.18 23.44 6.62
N VAL A 188 23.44 22.58 7.61
CA VAL A 188 22.80 21.26 7.73
C VAL A 188 21.32 21.44 8.07
N ASP A 189 20.98 22.32 9.01
CA ASP A 189 19.59 22.58 9.40
C ASP A 189 18.77 23.15 8.24
N LEU A 190 19.34 24.09 7.49
CA LEU A 190 18.74 24.62 6.26
C LEU A 190 18.54 23.52 5.21
N SER A 191 19.51 22.62 5.04
CA SER A 191 19.41 21.48 4.12
C SER A 191 18.32 20.49 4.55
N ILE A 192 18.19 20.22 5.85
CA ILE A 192 17.11 19.38 6.42
C ILE A 192 15.75 20.02 6.16
N LEU A 193 15.60 21.33 6.40
CA LEU A 193 14.36 22.04 6.15
C LEU A 193 13.99 22.06 4.67
N ARG A 194 14.97 22.28 3.78
CA ARG A 194 14.79 22.23 2.32
C ARG A 194 14.33 20.85 1.88
N LEU A 195 14.99 19.78 2.34
CA LEU A 195 14.62 18.41 2.00
C LEU A 195 13.22 18.05 2.52
N ARG A 196 12.90 18.42 3.77
CA ARG A 196 11.56 18.24 4.35
C ARG A 196 10.48 18.98 3.59
N ARG A 197 10.76 20.20 3.10
CA ARG A 197 9.82 20.97 2.29
C ARG A 197 9.60 20.31 0.93
N ARG A 198 10.70 19.93 0.26
CA ARG A 198 10.65 19.28 -1.05
C ARG A 198 9.87 17.97 -1.01
N CYS A 199 10.12 17.17 0.03
CA CYS A 199 9.57 15.82 0.17
C CYS A 199 8.49 15.74 1.27
N TYR A 200 7.79 16.84 1.51
CA TYR A 200 6.82 16.92 2.60
C TYR A 200 5.72 15.87 2.45
N SER A 201 5.17 15.72 1.24
CA SER A 201 4.06 14.80 1.00
C SER A 201 4.48 13.35 1.27
N GLU A 202 5.67 12.99 0.80
CA GLU A 202 6.27 11.67 0.88
C GLU A 202 6.56 11.29 2.33
N LEU A 203 7.30 12.15 3.05
CA LEU A 203 7.61 11.95 4.46
C LEU A 203 6.34 11.93 5.33
N TYR A 204 5.37 12.78 5.02
CA TYR A 204 4.09 12.81 5.73
C TYR A 204 3.31 11.51 5.55
N GLN A 205 3.31 10.89 4.36
CA GLN A 205 2.64 9.60 4.16
C GLN A 205 3.31 8.49 4.95
N PHE A 206 4.64 8.41 5.00
CA PHE A 206 5.34 7.46 5.87
C PHE A 206 4.98 7.66 7.34
N GLN A 207 5.02 8.91 7.84
CA GLN A 207 4.67 9.21 9.22
C GLN A 207 3.21 8.84 9.54
N ARG A 208 2.29 9.13 8.62
CA ARG A 208 0.87 8.78 8.76
C ARG A 208 0.67 7.26 8.78
N LEU A 209 1.36 6.52 7.92
CA LEU A 209 1.31 5.05 7.92
C LEU A 209 1.90 4.46 9.19
N ALA A 210 3.00 5.02 9.70
CA ALA A 210 3.61 4.57 10.95
C ALA A 210 2.64 4.80 12.12
N HIS A 211 2.00 5.97 12.18
CA HIS A 211 0.96 6.25 13.18
C HIS A 211 -0.22 5.27 13.08
N ASP A 212 -0.75 5.05 11.86
CA ASP A 212 -1.85 4.11 11.63
C ASP A 212 -1.48 2.64 11.91
N ALA A 213 -0.18 2.31 11.95
CA ALA A 213 0.34 0.98 12.22
C ALA A 213 0.86 0.80 13.65
N ALA A 214 0.83 1.83 14.51
CA ALA A 214 1.47 1.82 15.83
C ALA A 214 0.93 0.74 16.78
N HIS A 215 -0.31 0.27 16.57
CA HIS A 215 -0.91 -0.84 17.32
C HIS A 215 -0.60 -2.23 16.74
N LEU A 216 0.01 -2.31 15.55
CA LEU A 216 0.31 -3.56 14.85
C LEU A 216 1.70 -4.08 15.22
N PHE A 217 1.84 -4.62 16.43
CA PHE A 217 3.12 -5.04 17.00
C PHE A 217 3.99 -5.89 16.06
N GLY A 218 3.41 -6.91 15.41
CA GLY A 218 4.13 -7.83 14.52
C GLY A 218 4.53 -7.25 13.16
N SER A 219 4.17 -6.00 12.86
CA SER A 219 4.23 -5.45 11.51
C SER A 219 4.63 -3.98 11.44
N TYR A 220 4.64 -3.25 12.55
CA TYR A 220 4.91 -1.81 12.59
C TYR A 220 6.20 -1.40 11.87
N ALA A 221 7.30 -2.14 12.09
CA ALA A 221 8.63 -1.76 11.65
C ALA A 221 8.81 -1.68 10.12
N MET A 222 7.96 -2.36 9.33
CA MET A 222 8.07 -2.32 7.87
C MET A 222 7.87 -0.92 7.27
N VAL A 223 7.07 -0.06 7.92
CA VAL A 223 6.87 1.32 7.43
C VAL A 223 8.17 2.12 7.57
N GLY A 224 8.80 2.07 8.74
CA GLY A 224 10.06 2.75 8.98
C GLY A 224 11.21 2.19 8.15
N ARG A 225 11.26 0.87 7.95
CA ARG A 225 12.25 0.25 7.05
C ARG A 225 12.10 0.76 5.61
N ALA A 226 10.87 0.83 5.10
CA ALA A 226 10.61 1.35 3.76
C ALA A 226 10.96 2.85 3.62
N GLU A 227 10.65 3.66 4.63
CA GLU A 227 11.05 5.08 4.68
C GLU A 227 12.58 5.23 4.62
N ARG A 228 13.30 4.50 5.47
CA ARG A 228 14.77 4.54 5.52
C ARG A 228 15.40 4.06 4.22
N GLN A 229 14.88 2.99 3.63
CA GLN A 229 15.34 2.48 2.34
C GLN A 229 15.15 3.53 1.24
N TRP A 230 13.96 4.16 1.17
CA TRP A 230 13.69 5.21 0.20
C TRP A 230 14.61 6.43 0.39
N LEU A 231 14.82 6.89 1.62
CA LEU A 231 15.76 7.97 1.92
C LEU A 231 17.19 7.64 1.47
N THR A 232 17.60 6.39 1.70
CA THR A 232 18.92 5.88 1.32
C THR A 232 19.09 5.85 -0.18
N ASP A 233 18.14 5.25 -0.90
CA ASP A 233 18.21 5.08 -2.35
C ASP A 233 18.09 6.41 -3.10
N THR A 234 17.38 7.38 -2.54
CA THR A 234 17.05 8.64 -3.23
C THR A 234 18.02 9.77 -2.90
N PHE A 235 18.48 9.90 -1.65
CA PHE A 235 19.18 11.10 -1.18
C PHE A 235 20.56 10.84 -0.57
N LEU A 236 20.80 9.69 0.07
CA LEU A 236 22.11 9.42 0.70
C LEU A 236 23.23 9.33 -0.35
N LEU A 237 22.92 8.90 -1.57
CA LEU A 237 23.89 8.87 -2.68
C LEU A 237 23.96 10.19 -3.47
N GLY A 238 23.39 11.29 -2.94
CA GLY A 238 23.17 12.55 -3.66
C GLY A 238 23.66 13.81 -2.94
N ARG A 239 23.12 14.97 -3.34
CA ARG A 239 23.54 16.30 -2.83
C ARG A 239 23.11 16.58 -1.38
N ASP A 240 22.17 15.81 -0.83
CA ASP A 240 21.53 16.07 0.47
C ASP A 240 21.87 14.99 1.52
N GLU A 241 23.04 14.35 1.40
CA GLU A 241 23.48 13.21 2.24
C GLU A 241 23.30 13.46 3.74
N LYS A 242 23.88 14.54 4.28
CA LYS A 242 23.77 14.88 5.72
C LYS A 242 22.33 15.08 6.18
N ALA A 243 21.49 15.69 5.34
CA ALA A 243 20.09 15.92 5.64
C ALA A 243 19.31 14.60 5.64
N ALA A 244 19.58 13.73 4.66
CA ALA A 244 18.98 12.40 4.58
C ALA A 244 19.40 11.51 5.77
N GLU A 245 20.67 11.53 6.18
CA GLU A 245 21.11 10.82 7.39
C GLU A 245 20.35 11.29 8.64
N ALA A 246 20.16 12.60 8.81
CA ALA A 246 19.41 13.14 9.93
C ALA A 246 17.95 12.67 9.92
N LEU A 247 17.32 12.58 8.75
CA LEU A 247 15.96 12.03 8.61
C LEU A 247 15.92 10.52 8.90
N VAL A 248 16.93 9.75 8.47
CA VAL A 248 17.07 8.33 8.81
C VAL A 248 17.21 8.15 10.32
N ARG A 249 18.06 8.93 11.00
CA ARG A 249 18.19 8.93 12.47
C ARG A 249 16.87 9.25 13.16
N ARG A 250 16.09 10.21 12.65
CA ARG A 250 14.76 10.55 13.18
C ARG A 250 13.75 9.42 12.98
N SER A 251 13.78 8.73 11.83
CA SER A 251 12.97 7.53 11.56
C SER A 251 13.26 6.43 12.59
N PHE A 252 14.55 6.13 12.84
CA PHE A 252 14.95 5.22 13.91
C PHE A 252 14.48 5.68 15.29
N LYS A 253 14.72 6.94 15.67
CA LYS A 253 14.32 7.49 16.99
C LYS A 253 12.81 7.38 17.23
N ARG A 254 11.99 7.57 16.19
CA ARG A 254 10.54 7.34 16.21
C ARG A 254 10.26 5.86 16.49
N ASP A 255 10.82 4.96 15.70
CA ASP A 255 10.51 3.53 15.77
C ASP A 255 11.00 2.88 17.09
N PHE A 256 12.13 3.34 17.64
CA PHE A 256 12.58 2.94 18.98
C PHE A 256 11.62 3.34 20.10
N GLY A 257 10.71 4.30 19.86
CA GLY A 257 9.68 4.73 20.79
C GLY A 257 8.37 3.93 20.69
N VAL A 258 8.25 2.99 19.75
CA VAL A 258 7.02 2.24 19.50
C VAL A 258 7.25 0.73 19.73
N PRO A 259 6.44 0.07 20.56
CA PRO A 259 6.50 -1.38 20.71
C PRO A 259 6.33 -2.12 19.38
N SER A 260 7.29 -2.95 19.02
CA SER A 260 7.24 -3.77 17.81
C SER A 260 8.04 -5.06 17.97
N ALA A 261 7.70 -6.07 17.17
CA ALA A 261 8.41 -7.36 17.17
C ALA A 261 9.89 -7.21 16.77
N ASP A 262 10.20 -6.32 15.82
CA ASP A 262 11.58 -6.05 15.39
C ASP A 262 12.41 -5.37 16.50
N LEU A 263 11.76 -4.59 17.37
CA LEU A 263 12.41 -4.04 18.56
C LEU A 263 12.66 -5.13 19.61
N ASP A 264 11.67 -5.98 19.89
CA ASP A 264 11.76 -7.06 20.89
C ASP A 264 12.76 -8.16 20.49
N SER A 265 12.84 -8.48 19.20
CA SER A 265 13.80 -9.45 18.65
C SER A 265 15.22 -8.91 18.49
N GLY A 266 15.43 -7.59 18.62
CA GLY A 266 16.72 -6.94 18.43
C GLY A 266 17.06 -6.55 16.99
N VAL A 267 16.25 -6.96 16.00
CA VAL A 267 16.46 -6.65 14.57
C VAL A 267 16.58 -5.14 14.33
N LEU A 268 15.74 -4.33 14.97
CA LEU A 268 15.78 -2.87 14.80
C LEU A 268 17.07 -2.25 15.37
N LEU A 269 17.62 -2.83 16.45
CA LEU A 269 18.90 -2.41 17.00
C LEU A 269 20.03 -2.76 16.02
N ASP A 270 20.04 -3.97 15.49
CA ASP A 270 21.06 -4.41 14.51
C ASP A 270 21.06 -3.56 13.24
N GLU A 271 19.88 -3.18 12.74
CA GLU A 271 19.74 -2.22 11.64
C GLU A 271 20.35 -0.86 11.98
N TYR A 272 20.12 -0.36 13.19
CA TYR A 272 20.67 0.92 13.63
C TYR A 272 22.19 0.86 13.81
N HIS A 273 22.73 -0.23 14.40
CA HIS A 273 24.17 -0.46 14.53
C HIS A 273 24.88 -0.54 13.18
N SER A 274 24.21 -1.06 12.16
CA SER A 274 24.76 -1.13 10.80
C SER A 274 24.81 0.24 10.11
N PHE A 275 24.00 1.20 10.58
CA PHE A 275 23.91 2.55 10.05
C PHE A 275 24.74 3.58 10.85
N GLU A 276 24.72 3.50 12.18
CA GLU A 276 25.34 4.49 13.06
C GLU A 276 26.76 4.10 13.45
N VAL A 277 27.70 5.03 13.27
CA VAL A 277 29.12 4.83 13.62
C VAL A 277 29.46 5.46 14.97
N ASN A 278 28.65 6.42 15.46
CA ASN A 278 28.89 7.10 16.72
C ASN A 278 28.40 6.25 17.91
N GLU A 279 29.35 5.70 18.69
CA GLU A 279 29.06 4.88 19.88
C GLU A 279 28.19 5.59 20.93
N GLY A 280 28.26 6.92 21.03
CA GLY A 280 27.45 7.71 21.95
C GLY A 280 25.97 7.68 21.55
N LYS A 281 25.69 7.92 20.27
CA LYS A 281 24.33 7.86 19.70
C LYS A 281 23.77 6.44 19.76
N GLU A 282 24.63 5.45 19.49
CA GLU A 282 24.34 4.03 19.66
C GLU A 282 23.83 3.71 21.07
N LYS A 283 24.60 4.08 22.11
CA LYS A 283 24.23 3.84 23.51
C LYS A 283 22.94 4.56 23.90
N ALA A 284 22.71 5.76 23.37
CA ALA A 284 21.48 6.52 23.62
C ALA A 284 20.24 5.81 23.03
N MET A 285 20.33 5.30 21.80
CA MET A 285 19.23 4.54 21.18
C MET A 285 19.03 3.17 21.84
N ALA A 286 20.10 2.48 22.22
CA ALA A 286 20.00 1.23 22.98
C ALA A 286 19.27 1.44 24.32
N LYS A 287 19.55 2.55 25.02
CA LYS A 287 18.82 2.91 26.23
C LYS A 287 17.33 3.16 25.95
N ARG A 288 17.01 3.94 24.91
CA ARG A 288 15.62 4.22 24.49
C ARG A 288 14.87 2.92 24.15
N ALA A 289 15.51 2.01 23.41
CA ALA A 289 14.96 0.69 23.11
C ALA A 289 14.62 -0.08 24.39
N GLN A 290 15.55 -0.13 25.35
CA GLN A 290 15.34 -0.79 26.64
C GLN A 290 14.19 -0.16 27.44
N ASP A 291 14.07 1.16 27.43
CA ASP A 291 12.98 1.87 28.11
C ASP A 291 11.61 1.51 27.49
N THR A 292 11.53 1.44 26.15
CA THR A 292 10.33 1.01 25.43
C THR A 292 9.98 -0.45 25.72
N LEU A 293 10.96 -1.37 25.67
CA LEU A 293 10.78 -2.80 25.92
C LEU A 293 10.30 -3.10 27.35
N LYS A 294 10.79 -2.34 28.33
CA LYS A 294 10.34 -2.45 29.73
C LYS A 294 8.98 -1.80 29.97
N GLY A 295 8.47 -1.03 29.02
CA GLY A 295 7.19 -0.37 29.12
C GLY A 295 6.03 -1.36 29.20
N ALA A 296 5.04 -1.06 30.05
CA ALA A 296 3.85 -1.91 30.24
C ALA A 296 3.07 -2.18 28.94
N TRP A 297 3.09 -1.21 28.01
CA TRP A 297 2.47 -1.36 26.69
C TRP A 297 3.19 -2.40 25.83
N CYS A 298 4.52 -2.41 25.84
CA CYS A 298 5.30 -3.38 25.08
C CYS A 298 5.11 -4.80 25.60
N LEU A 299 5.12 -4.98 26.93
CA LEU A 299 4.87 -6.28 27.55
C LEU A 299 3.49 -6.83 27.17
N LYS A 300 2.44 -6.01 27.23
CA LYS A 300 1.09 -6.41 26.82
C LYS A 300 0.98 -6.71 25.34
N ALA A 301 1.60 -5.90 24.48
CA ALA A 301 1.59 -6.11 23.05
C ALA A 301 2.27 -7.44 22.67
N ARG A 302 3.39 -7.76 23.33
CA ARG A 302 4.09 -9.04 23.18
C ARG A 302 3.21 -10.21 23.64
N ASP A 303 2.62 -10.14 24.82
CA ASP A 303 1.78 -11.22 25.35
C ASP A 303 0.58 -11.52 24.42
N LEU A 304 -0.07 -10.48 23.89
CA LEU A 304 -1.16 -10.61 22.93
C LEU A 304 -0.68 -11.21 21.61
N PHE A 305 0.43 -10.72 21.08
CA PHE A 305 1.01 -11.24 19.84
C PHE A 305 1.41 -12.72 19.96
N GLU A 306 2.05 -13.12 21.05
CA GLU A 306 2.38 -14.52 21.31
C GLU A 306 1.14 -15.41 21.44
N HIS A 307 0.06 -14.90 22.02
CA HIS A 307 -1.21 -15.62 22.09
C HIS A 307 -1.84 -15.78 20.70
N GLU A 308 -1.85 -14.72 19.87
CA GLU A 308 -2.37 -14.77 18.50
C GLU A 308 -1.57 -15.76 17.63
N MET A 309 -0.24 -15.74 17.72
CA MET A 309 0.62 -16.67 16.99
C MET A 309 0.38 -18.12 17.43
N ARG A 310 0.19 -18.39 18.72
CA ARG A 310 -0.18 -19.73 19.22
C ARG A 310 -1.54 -20.16 18.71
N ALA A 311 -2.55 -19.28 18.76
CA ALA A 311 -3.90 -19.59 18.28
C ALA A 311 -3.93 -19.88 16.77
N GLN A 312 -3.07 -19.23 15.97
CA GLN A 312 -2.93 -19.53 14.55
C GLN A 312 -2.28 -20.90 14.29
N ASN A 313 -1.26 -21.26 15.08
CA ASN A 313 -0.60 -22.56 14.98
C ASN A 313 -1.48 -23.72 15.47
N GLU A 314 -2.36 -23.46 16.45
CA GLU A 314 -3.29 -24.44 16.99
C GLU A 314 -4.57 -24.61 16.17
N ARG A 315 -4.90 -23.67 15.27
CA ARG A 315 -6.03 -23.83 14.33
C ARG A 315 -5.75 -25.06 13.48
N PRO A 316 -6.45 -26.18 13.73
CA PRO A 316 -6.21 -27.38 12.96
C PRO A 316 -6.60 -27.09 11.51
N SER A 317 -5.88 -27.71 10.59
CA SER A 317 -6.09 -27.74 9.14
C SER A 317 -7.45 -28.36 8.72
N LYS A 318 -8.50 -28.17 9.53
CA LYS A 318 -9.85 -28.69 9.38
C LYS A 318 -10.64 -28.05 8.23
N GLU A 319 -10.08 -27.08 7.52
CA GLU A 319 -10.68 -26.60 6.26
C GLU A 319 -10.14 -27.30 5.00
N CYS A 320 -9.12 -28.16 5.10
CA CYS A 320 -8.77 -29.11 4.04
C CYS A 320 -9.54 -30.42 4.24
N GLY A 321 -10.86 -30.37 4.07
CA GLY A 321 -11.72 -31.52 4.31
C GLY A 321 -13.12 -31.36 3.75
N SER A 322 -13.28 -30.97 2.49
CA SER A 322 -14.48 -31.19 1.67
C SER A 322 -14.13 -31.10 0.20
#